data_AF-A0A7Y5H5E7-F1
#
_entry.id   AF-A0A7Y5H5E7-F1
#
_cell.length_a   1.000
_cell.length_b   1.000
_cell.length_c   1.000
_cell.angle_alpha   90.00
_cell.angle_beta   90.00
_cell.angle_gamma   90.00
#
_symmetry.space_group_name_H-M   'P 1'
#
loop_
_entity.id
_entity.type
_entity.pdbx_description
1 polymer ?
#
loop_
_entity_poly.entity_id
_entity_poly.type
_entity_poly.pdbx_seq_one_letter_code
_entity_poly.pdbx_strand_id
1 'polypeptide(L)'
;MSKILPYKHSIIGFRFLTWRGSHEPMKEILTQPAWIPAVQWSRKDSYYFSTRTNEVGRASLGGQADKIKLKGAENIHVFVKARDRIFAGDTDGNVWRMNGLEREIVYTGSTAVTALSASPDDRVVYAGFMDGLIFKLQK
;
A
#
# COMPACT_ATOMS: atom_id res chain seq x y z
N MET A 1 14.71 33.02 -27.45
CA MET A 1 15.32 32.74 -26.12
C MET A 1 14.24 32.85 -25.06
N SER A 2 13.70 31.72 -24.59
CA SER A 2 12.64 31.69 -23.57
C SER A 2 13.25 31.69 -22.16
N LYS A 3 12.82 32.63 -21.32
CA LYS A 3 13.12 32.66 -19.88
C LYS A 3 12.17 31.72 -19.15
N ILE A 4 12.71 30.74 -18.44
CA ILE A 4 11.98 29.94 -17.46
C ILE A 4 11.91 30.74 -16.15
N LEU A 5 10.71 31.00 -15.65
CA LEU A 5 10.50 31.61 -14.33
C LEU A 5 10.46 30.51 -13.25
N PRO A 6 11.05 30.75 -12.05
CA PRO A 6 11.03 29.77 -10.98
C PRO A 6 9.64 29.68 -10.32
N TYR A 7 9.22 28.44 -10.08
CA TYR A 7 7.98 28.08 -9.36
C TYR A 7 8.16 28.37 -7.86
N LYS A 8 7.36 29.28 -7.30
CA LYS A 8 7.31 29.55 -5.84
C LYS A 8 6.19 28.72 -5.22
N HIS A 9 6.53 27.86 -4.27
CA HIS A 9 5.53 27.24 -3.38
C HIS A 9 5.13 28.27 -2.31
N SER A 10 3.85 28.64 -2.30
CA SER A 10 3.19 29.31 -1.17
C SER A 10 2.76 28.25 -0.15
N ILE A 11 3.33 28.29 1.05
CA ILE A 11 2.92 27.44 2.17
C ILE A 11 1.66 28.07 2.78
N ILE A 12 0.53 27.37 2.66
CA ILE A 12 -0.71 27.68 3.38
C ILE A 12 -0.49 27.29 4.84
N GLY A 13 -0.57 28.27 5.74
CA GLY A 13 -0.43 28.05 7.19
C GLY A 13 -1.62 27.29 7.76
N PHE A 14 -1.40 26.09 8.28
CA PHE A 14 -2.38 25.36 9.07
C PHE A 14 -2.24 25.78 10.55
N ARG A 15 -3.30 26.34 11.13
CA ARG A 15 -3.41 26.51 12.59
C ARG A 15 -3.77 25.16 13.20
N PHE A 16 -2.87 24.59 13.98
CA PHE A 16 -3.13 23.38 14.77
C PHE A 16 -3.91 23.75 16.05
N LEU A 17 -5.05 23.11 16.29
CA LEU A 17 -5.63 23.01 17.63
C LEU A 17 -4.67 22.16 18.48
N THR A 18 -4.18 22.71 19.59
CA THR A 18 -3.22 22.02 20.46
C THR A 18 -3.93 21.11 21.45
N TRP A 19 -3.72 19.80 21.31
CA TRP A 19 -3.97 18.81 22.36
C TRP A 19 -2.69 18.63 23.17
N ARG A 20 -2.77 18.64 24.51
CA ARG A 20 -1.61 18.55 25.41
C ARG A 20 -1.08 17.12 25.47
N GLY A 21 -0.16 16.78 24.57
CA GLY A 21 0.69 15.60 24.63
C GLY A 21 1.98 15.91 23.89
N SER A 22 3.12 15.46 24.41
CA SER A 22 4.44 15.61 23.79
C SER A 22 4.41 15.05 22.37
N HIS A 23 4.26 15.92 21.36
CA HIS A 23 4.40 15.52 19.98
C HIS A 23 5.88 15.45 19.66
N GLU A 24 6.43 14.23 19.65
CA GLU A 24 7.60 13.99 18.82
C GLU A 24 7.24 14.39 17.38
N PRO A 25 8.11 15.15 16.69
CA PRO A 25 7.84 15.54 15.32
C PRO A 25 7.71 14.30 14.44
N MET A 26 6.85 14.36 13.41
CA MET A 26 6.78 13.31 12.41
C MET A 26 8.17 13.10 11.79
N LYS A 27 8.62 11.84 11.76
CA LYS A 27 9.91 11.44 11.21
C LYS A 27 9.71 10.78 9.85
N GLU A 28 10.44 11.24 8.84
CA GLU A 28 10.57 10.50 7.59
C GLU A 28 11.40 9.23 7.83
N ILE A 29 10.85 8.06 7.47
CA ILE A 29 11.49 6.75 7.69
C ILE A 29 11.79 6.00 6.39
N LEU A 30 11.23 6.42 5.26
CA LEU A 30 11.47 5.82 3.95
C LEU A 30 11.03 6.78 2.84
N THR A 31 11.90 6.93 1.86
CA THR A 31 11.60 7.59 0.59
C THR A 31 11.69 6.57 -0.55
N GLN A 32 10.75 6.62 -1.47
CA GLN A 32 10.72 5.79 -2.68
C GLN A 32 10.64 6.69 -3.92
N PRO A 33 11.19 6.27 -5.07
CA PRO A 33 11.10 7.03 -6.32
C PRO A 33 9.68 6.99 -6.95
N ALA A 34 8.71 6.38 -6.26
CA ALA A 34 7.34 6.22 -6.69
C ALA A 34 6.39 6.51 -5.54
N TRP A 35 5.17 6.92 -5.88
CA TRP A 35 4.10 7.13 -4.91
C TRP A 35 3.79 5.83 -4.15
N ILE A 36 3.64 5.95 -2.83
CA ILE A 36 3.25 4.88 -1.90
C ILE A 36 1.76 5.06 -1.58
N PRO A 37 0.84 4.31 -2.22
CA PRO A 37 -0.59 4.49 -2.00
C PRO A 37 -1.10 3.75 -0.75
N ALA A 38 -0.38 2.74 -0.25
CA ALA A 38 -0.78 1.99 0.93
C ALA A 38 0.42 1.63 1.81
N VAL A 39 0.18 1.61 3.12
CA VAL A 39 1.10 1.14 4.15
C VAL A 39 0.34 0.29 5.16
N GLN A 40 0.98 -0.75 5.68
CA GLN A 40 0.41 -1.60 6.73
C GLN A 40 1.49 -1.91 7.75
N TRP A 41 1.20 -1.64 9.02
CA TRP A 41 2.11 -1.99 10.11
C TRP A 41 2.36 -3.49 10.17
N SER A 42 3.61 -3.88 10.41
CA SER A 42 3.99 -5.25 10.76
C SER A 42 4.42 -5.31 12.21
N ARG A 43 4.30 -6.48 12.85
CA ARG A 43 4.96 -6.70 14.15
C ARG A 43 6.48 -6.51 13.99
N LYS A 44 7.14 -6.01 15.05
CA LYS A 44 8.61 -5.83 15.16
C LYS A 44 9.21 -4.91 14.09
N ASP A 45 9.26 -3.61 14.37
CA ASP A 45 10.08 -2.58 13.70
C ASP A 45 10.07 -2.61 12.17
N SER A 46 8.96 -3.02 11.59
CA SER A 46 8.80 -3.09 10.16
C SER A 46 7.37 -2.79 9.74
N TYR A 47 7.22 -2.42 8.49
CA TYR A 47 5.94 -2.17 7.86
C TYR A 47 6.00 -2.67 6.42
N TYR A 48 4.85 -3.00 5.89
CA TYR A 48 4.65 -3.29 4.49
C TYR A 48 4.18 -2.04 3.77
N PHE A 49 4.48 -1.95 2.49
CA PHE A 49 4.02 -0.86 1.64
C PHE A 49 3.79 -1.37 0.23
N SER A 50 2.97 -0.66 -0.54
CA SER A 50 2.93 -0.82 -1.99
C SER A 50 3.48 0.43 -2.68
N THR A 51 3.80 0.31 -3.96
CA THR A 51 4.15 1.44 -4.81
C THR A 51 3.30 1.45 -6.07
N ARG A 52 3.13 2.64 -6.66
CA ARG A 52 2.51 2.78 -7.98
C ARG A 52 3.28 2.12 -9.11
N THR A 53 4.53 1.73 -8.87
CA THR A 53 5.32 0.90 -9.78
C THR A 53 5.05 -0.58 -9.57
N ASN A 54 3.88 -0.97 -9.05
CA ASN A 54 3.44 -2.36 -8.89
C ASN A 54 4.40 -3.20 -8.06
N GLU A 55 4.99 -2.59 -7.03
CA GLU A 55 5.83 -3.29 -6.08
C GLU A 55 5.10 -3.40 -4.75
N VAL A 56 5.31 -4.52 -4.06
CA VAL A 56 4.96 -4.68 -2.65
C VAL A 56 6.26 -4.92 -1.91
N GLY A 57 6.48 -4.16 -0.84
CA GLY A 57 7.71 -4.17 -0.09
C GLY A 57 7.51 -4.31 1.39
N ARG A 58 8.60 -4.67 2.07
CA ARG A 58 8.74 -4.62 3.53
C ARG A 58 9.91 -3.72 3.85
N ALA A 59 9.71 -2.76 4.73
CA ALA A 59 10.75 -1.87 5.20
C ALA A 59 10.90 -1.95 6.71
N SER A 60 12.13 -1.75 7.18
CA SER A 60 12.43 -1.53 8.59
C SER A 60 12.19 -0.07 8.98
N LEU A 61 12.05 0.21 10.28
CA LEU A 61 12.04 1.58 10.80
C LEU A 61 13.35 2.34 10.55
N GLY A 62 14.43 1.64 10.23
CA GLY A 62 15.72 2.22 9.82
C GLY A 62 15.80 2.58 8.34
N GLY A 63 14.73 2.36 7.55
CA GLY A 63 14.65 2.75 6.15
C GLY A 63 15.20 1.73 5.15
N GLN A 64 15.79 0.62 5.60
CA GLN A 64 16.13 -0.50 4.72
C GLN A 64 14.85 -1.20 4.26
N ALA A 65 14.73 -1.45 2.95
CA ALA A 65 13.54 -2.04 2.35
C ALA A 65 13.88 -3.13 1.32
N ASP A 66 13.10 -4.20 1.34
CA ASP A 66 13.06 -5.24 0.32
C ASP A 66 11.74 -5.13 -0.44
N LYS A 67 11.77 -5.34 -1.76
CA LYS A 67 10.60 -5.15 -2.64
C LYS A 67 10.48 -6.26 -3.66
N ILE A 68 9.24 -6.58 -4.01
CA ILE A 68 8.89 -7.53 -5.07
C ILE A 68 7.98 -6.82 -6.07
N LYS A 69 8.39 -6.83 -7.33
CA LYS A 69 7.57 -6.35 -8.46
C LYS A 69 6.52 -7.41 -8.82
N LEU A 70 5.25 -7.06 -8.89
CA LEU A 70 4.21 -7.90 -9.49
C LEU A 70 4.17 -7.63 -10.99
N LYS A 71 4.77 -8.53 -11.79
CA LYS A 71 4.77 -8.41 -13.25
C LYS A 71 3.35 -8.66 -13.77
N GLY A 72 2.82 -7.72 -14.54
CA GLY A 72 1.47 -7.79 -15.10
C GLY A 72 0.37 -7.21 -14.21
N ALA A 73 0.69 -6.77 -12.99
CA ALA A 73 -0.26 -5.99 -12.19
C ALA A 73 -0.30 -4.55 -12.70
N GLU A 74 -1.46 -3.90 -12.61
CA GLU A 74 -1.67 -2.50 -12.97
C GLU A 74 -2.08 -1.68 -11.74
N ASN A 75 -1.21 -0.76 -11.33
CA ASN A 75 -1.39 0.15 -10.19
C ASN A 75 -1.87 -0.54 -8.90
N ILE A 76 -0.94 -1.10 -8.11
CA ILE A 76 -1.29 -1.66 -6.80
C ILE A 76 -1.64 -0.53 -5.81
N HIS A 77 -2.93 -0.40 -5.49
CA HIS A 77 -3.43 0.66 -4.61
C HIS A 77 -3.78 0.17 -3.20
N VAL A 78 -4.02 -1.13 -3.04
CA VAL A 78 -4.39 -1.72 -1.75
C VAL A 78 -3.64 -3.03 -1.54
N PHE A 79 -3.33 -3.34 -0.30
CA PHE A 79 -2.82 -4.65 0.08
C PHE A 79 -3.20 -4.99 1.52
N VAL A 80 -3.15 -6.27 1.86
CA VAL A 80 -3.31 -6.76 3.23
C VAL A 80 -2.43 -7.98 3.45
N LYS A 81 -1.77 -8.04 4.61
CA LYS A 81 -1.09 -9.24 5.09
C LYS A 81 -2.04 -10.14 5.85
N ALA A 82 -2.01 -11.43 5.57
CA ALA A 82 -2.71 -12.48 6.29
C ALA A 82 -1.75 -13.67 6.49
N ARG A 83 -1.34 -13.95 7.73
CA ARG A 83 -0.29 -14.95 8.06
C ARG A 83 0.99 -14.74 7.27
N ASP A 84 1.48 -15.77 6.60
CA ASP A 84 2.67 -15.78 5.75
C ASP A 84 2.45 -15.14 4.37
N ARG A 85 1.22 -14.71 4.07
CA ARG A 85 0.80 -14.25 2.75
C ARG A 85 0.55 -12.75 2.73
N ILE A 86 0.76 -12.15 1.57
CA ILE A 86 0.30 -10.79 1.27
C ILE A 86 -0.68 -10.89 0.11
N PHE A 87 -1.79 -10.17 0.22
CA PHE A 87 -2.75 -9.98 -0.85
C PHE A 87 -2.64 -8.55 -1.34
N ALA A 88 -2.63 -8.35 -2.66
CA ALA A 88 -2.57 -7.03 -3.28
C ALA A 88 -3.68 -6.90 -4.32
N GLY A 89 -4.35 -5.76 -4.33
CA GLY A 89 -5.41 -5.43 -5.27
C GLY A 89 -4.94 -4.37 -6.27
N ASP A 90 -5.26 -4.58 -7.53
CA ASP A 90 -4.85 -3.72 -8.64
C ASP A 90 -6.06 -3.07 -9.34
N THR A 91 -5.81 -2.12 -10.24
CA THR A 91 -6.89 -1.36 -10.91
C THR A 91 -7.62 -2.14 -11.99
N ASP A 92 -7.06 -3.26 -12.43
CA ASP A 92 -7.67 -4.15 -13.40
C ASP A 92 -8.61 -5.17 -12.74
N GLY A 93 -8.72 -5.13 -11.41
CA GLY A 93 -9.58 -6.01 -10.64
C GLY A 93 -8.93 -7.33 -10.26
N ASN A 94 -7.62 -7.48 -10.44
CA ASN A 94 -6.92 -8.68 -10.00
C ASN A 94 -6.59 -8.57 -8.51
N VAL A 95 -6.83 -9.69 -7.82
CA VAL A 95 -6.29 -9.92 -6.48
C VAL A 95 -5.13 -10.89 -6.60
N TRP A 96 -3.94 -10.39 -6.28
CA TRP A 96 -2.70 -11.14 -6.24
C TRP A 96 -2.49 -11.72 -4.85
N ARG A 97 -2.03 -12.97 -4.77
CA ARG A 97 -1.51 -13.60 -3.55
C ARG A 97 -0.01 -13.78 -3.69
N MET A 98 0.73 -13.42 -2.64
CA MET A 98 2.17 -13.57 -2.55
C MET A 98 2.55 -14.43 -1.35
N ASN A 99 3.45 -15.40 -1.56
CA ASN A 99 4.13 -16.14 -0.48
C ASN A 99 5.63 -16.15 -0.75
N GLY A 100 6.38 -15.28 -0.06
CA GLY A 100 7.77 -15.02 -0.40
C GLY A 100 7.90 -14.50 -1.84
N LEU A 101 8.60 -15.25 -2.70
CA LEU A 101 8.80 -14.91 -4.11
C LEU A 101 7.68 -15.44 -5.03
N GLU A 102 6.84 -16.34 -4.54
CA GLU A 102 5.72 -16.90 -5.30
C GLU A 102 4.60 -15.86 -5.40
N ARG A 103 3.99 -15.76 -6.57
CA ARG A 103 2.89 -14.83 -6.85
C ARG A 103 1.90 -15.44 -7.84
N GLU A 104 0.61 -15.26 -7.57
CA GLU A 104 -0.45 -15.69 -8.48
C GLU A 104 -1.67 -14.77 -8.36
N ILE A 105 -2.51 -14.76 -9.40
CA ILE A 105 -3.84 -14.14 -9.33
C ILE A 105 -4.78 -15.17 -8.72
N VAL A 106 -5.38 -14.85 -7.57
CA VAL A 106 -6.34 -15.74 -6.89
C VAL A 106 -7.79 -15.39 -7.20
N TYR A 107 -8.02 -14.21 -7.76
CA TYR A 107 -9.33 -13.74 -8.19
C TYR A 107 -9.19 -12.59 -9.20
N THR A 108 -10.12 -12.51 -10.16
CA THR A 108 -10.24 -11.39 -11.11
C THR A 108 -11.68 -10.93 -11.12
N GLY A 109 -11.91 -9.68 -10.70
CA GLY A 109 -13.20 -9.00 -10.81
C GLY A 109 -13.30 -8.17 -12.09
N SER A 110 -14.49 -7.59 -12.33
CA SER A 110 -14.76 -6.72 -13.48
C SER A 110 -14.39 -5.25 -13.26
N THR A 111 -14.03 -4.87 -12.04
CA THR A 111 -13.70 -3.49 -11.67
C THR A 111 -12.49 -3.45 -10.73
N ALA A 112 -11.94 -2.26 -10.47
CA ALA A 112 -10.78 -2.10 -9.62
C ALA A 112 -10.99 -2.64 -8.20
N VAL A 113 -9.95 -3.23 -7.61
CA VAL A 113 -9.94 -3.60 -6.20
C VAL A 113 -9.72 -2.35 -5.36
N THR A 114 -10.69 -1.99 -4.52
CA THR A 114 -10.67 -0.74 -3.74
C THR A 114 -10.43 -0.95 -2.25
N ALA A 115 -10.58 -2.19 -1.77
CA ALA A 115 -10.34 -2.54 -0.38
C ALA A 115 -9.91 -4.00 -0.22
N LEU A 116 -9.01 -4.25 0.72
CA LEU A 116 -8.66 -5.60 1.17
C LEU A 116 -8.66 -5.63 2.70
N SER A 117 -9.20 -6.70 3.27
CA SER A 117 -9.20 -6.92 4.72
C SER A 117 -9.02 -8.40 5.05
N ALA A 118 -8.23 -8.69 6.08
CA ALA A 118 -8.04 -10.04 6.60
C ALA A 118 -8.93 -10.26 7.83
N SER A 119 -9.45 -11.48 8.00
CA SER A 119 -10.13 -11.88 9.23
C SER A 119 -9.15 -11.90 10.41
N PRO A 120 -9.61 -11.76 11.67
CA PRO A 120 -8.73 -11.74 12.84
C PRO A 120 -7.85 -12.99 13.03
N ASP A 121 -8.26 -14.13 12.47
CA ASP A 121 -7.49 -15.39 12.47
C ASP A 121 -6.58 -15.56 11.24
N ASP A 122 -6.55 -14.55 10.37
CA ASP A 122 -5.86 -14.46 9.10
C ASP A 122 -6.18 -15.62 8.13
N ARG A 123 -7.33 -16.29 8.28
CA ARG A 123 -7.71 -17.43 7.42
C ARG A 123 -8.51 -17.02 6.18
N VAL A 124 -9.10 -15.84 6.21
CA VAL A 124 -9.99 -15.34 5.17
C VAL A 124 -9.56 -13.93 4.82
N VAL A 125 -9.54 -13.65 3.53
CA VAL A 125 -9.40 -12.28 3.03
C VAL A 125 -10.67 -11.88 2.32
N TYR A 126 -11.12 -10.65 2.52
CA TYR A 126 -12.23 -10.06 1.81
C TYR A 126 -11.70 -8.98 0.87
N ALA A 127 -12.15 -9.02 -0.38
CA ALA A 127 -11.80 -8.05 -1.42
C ALA A 127 -13.05 -7.25 -1.80
N GLY A 128 -12.99 -5.94 -1.61
CA GLY A 128 -14.01 -5.00 -2.04
C GLY A 128 -13.64 -4.38 -3.39
N PHE A 129 -14.63 -4.22 -4.25
CA PHE A 129 -14.50 -3.77 -5.62
C PHE A 129 -15.20 -2.43 -5.85
N MET A 130 -14.82 -1.72 -6.91
CA MET A 130 -15.40 -0.41 -7.23
C MET A 130 -16.89 -0.47 -7.58
N ASP A 131 -17.37 -1.60 -8.07
CA ASP A 131 -18.79 -1.88 -8.30
C ASP A 131 -19.61 -2.16 -7.02
N GLY A 132 -18.97 -2.11 -5.84
CA GLY A 132 -19.61 -2.33 -4.55
C GLY A 132 -19.73 -3.81 -4.16
N LEU A 133 -19.21 -4.74 -4.96
CA LEU A 133 -19.18 -6.16 -4.61
C LEU A 133 -18.04 -6.46 -3.64
N ILE A 134 -18.29 -7.43 -2.75
CA ILE A 134 -17.31 -7.94 -1.80
C ILE A 134 -17.18 -9.45 -1.99
N PHE A 135 -15.96 -9.91 -2.22
CA PHE A 135 -15.65 -11.32 -2.41
C PHE A 135 -14.85 -11.86 -1.25
N LYS A 136 -15.22 -13.06 -0.81
CA LYS A 136 -14.48 -13.83 0.19
C LYS A 136 -13.45 -14.71 -0.52
N LEU A 137 -12.18 -14.51 -0.20
CA LEU A 137 -11.06 -15.27 -0.72
C LEU A 137 -10.66 -16.33 0.30
N GLN A 138 -10.82 -17.60 -0.06
CA GLN A 138 -10.41 -18.75 0.73
C GLN A 138 -9.53 -19.64 -0.16
N LYS A 139 -8.24 -19.75 0.19
CA LYS A 139 -7.28 -20.74 -0.34
C LYS A 139 -5.94 -20.49 0.35
#